data_AF-A0A6G1PSB3-F1
#
_entry.id   AF-A0A6G1PSB3-F1
#
_cell.length_a   1.000
_cell.length_b   1.000
_cell.length_c   1.000
_cell.angle_alpha   90.00
_cell.angle_beta   90.00
_cell.angle_gamma   90.00
#
_symmetry.space_group_name_H-M   'P 1'
#
loop_
_entity.id
_entity.type
_entity.pdbx_description
1 polymer ?
#
loop_
_entity_poly.entity_id
_entity_poly.type
_entity_poly.pdbx_seq_one_letter_code
_entity_poly.pdbx_strand_id
1 'polypeptide(L)'
;MLITCRLWKAIKKYSLSPEDAKSHHWKMRFLILNVFFCVFAGFFYWKHNMYCESGSYTLFALFEYLVVFSNMAFHLTAVWDFKSREVMVISSSEDKDF
;
A
#
# COMPACT_ATOMS: atom_id res chain seq x y z
N MET A 1 -3.77 -2.46 -2.05
CA MET A 1 -2.48 -2.37 -2.81
C MET A 1 -2.64 -2.51 -4.33
N LEU A 2 -3.14 -3.63 -4.88
CA LEU A 2 -3.19 -3.84 -6.35
C LEU A 2 -4.04 -2.80 -7.11
N ILE A 3 -5.22 -2.46 -6.59
CA ILE A 3 -6.09 -1.42 -7.16
C ILE A 3 -5.38 -0.06 -7.15
N THR A 4 -4.70 0.25 -6.05
CA THR A 4 -3.92 1.49 -5.90
C THR A 4 -2.76 1.54 -6.90
N CYS A 5 -2.07 0.42 -7.16
CA CYS A 5 -1.04 0.34 -8.20
C CYS A 5 -1.63 0.46 -9.62
N ARG A 6 -2.81 -0.10 -9.89
CA ARG A 6 -3.52 0.02 -11.18
C ARG A 6 -3.95 1.46 -11.43
N LEU A 7 -4.54 2.09 -10.42
CA LEU A 7 -4.89 3.51 -10.42
C LEU A 7 -3.65 4.37 -10.63
N TRP A 8 -2.54 4.06 -9.94
CA TRP A 8 -1.29 4.77 -10.13
C TRP A 8 -0.73 4.65 -11.55
N LYS A 9 -0.80 3.46 -12.17
CA LYS A 9 -0.41 3.29 -13.59
C LYS A 9 -1.28 4.15 -14.52
N ALA A 10 -2.57 4.26 -14.23
CA ALA A 10 -3.47 5.12 -14.99
C ALA A 10 -3.13 6.61 -14.78
N ILE A 11 -2.89 7.06 -13.54
CA ILE A 11 -2.54 8.46 -13.22
C ILE A 11 -1.16 8.84 -13.77
N LYS A 12 -0.16 7.96 -13.66
CA LYS A 12 1.20 8.18 -14.17
C LYS A 12 1.24 8.37 -15.70
N LYS A 13 0.25 7.84 -16.42
CA LYS A 13 0.07 8.13 -17.85
C LYS A 13 -0.16 9.64 -18.10
N TYR A 14 -0.64 10.37 -17.10
CA TYR A 14 -0.99 11.80 -17.17
C TYR A 14 -0.07 12.72 -16.34
N SER A 15 0.60 12.25 -15.27
CA SER A 15 1.57 13.06 -14.51
C SER A 15 3.00 12.49 -14.60
N LEU A 16 3.89 13.20 -15.32
CA LEU A 16 5.33 12.96 -15.33
C LEU A 16 6.02 13.89 -14.32
N SER A 17 5.94 13.58 -13.02
CA SER A 17 6.83 14.22 -12.02
C SER A 17 7.93 13.23 -11.59
N PRO A 18 9.21 13.65 -11.53
CA PRO A 18 10.30 12.79 -11.07
C PRO A 18 10.15 12.33 -9.61
N GLU A 19 9.41 13.06 -8.78
CA GLU A 19 9.13 12.67 -7.39
C GLU A 19 8.16 11.48 -7.30
N ASP A 20 7.23 11.35 -8.26
CA ASP A 20 6.30 10.23 -8.38
C ASP A 20 7.04 8.91 -8.66
N ALA A 21 8.26 8.97 -9.23
CA ALA A 21 9.06 7.78 -9.51
C ALA A 21 9.61 7.12 -8.23
N LYS A 22 9.98 7.92 -7.22
CA LYS A 22 10.48 7.41 -5.94
C LYS A 22 9.37 6.72 -5.15
N SER A 23 8.20 7.37 -5.05
CA SER A 23 7.02 6.78 -4.39
C SER A 23 6.60 5.47 -5.05
N HIS A 24 6.58 5.42 -6.39
CA HIS A 24 6.25 4.21 -7.13
C HIS A 24 7.19 3.03 -6.83
N HIS A 25 8.50 3.27 -6.73
CA HIS A 25 9.47 2.21 -6.43
C HIS A 25 9.25 1.62 -5.04
N TRP A 26 8.99 2.47 -4.04
CA TRP A 26 8.66 2.02 -2.68
C TRP A 26 7.32 1.28 -2.63
N LYS A 27 6.28 1.77 -3.32
CA LYS A 27 4.98 1.09 -3.44
C LYS A 27 5.12 -0.31 -4.05
N MET A 28 5.93 -0.48 -5.08
CA MET A 28 6.17 -1.79 -5.69
C MET A 28 6.94 -2.73 -4.75
N ARG A 29 7.93 -2.23 -4.00
CA ARG A 29 8.61 -3.02 -2.97
C ARG A 29 7.66 -3.52 -1.88
N PHE A 30 6.80 -2.65 -1.35
CA PHE A 30 5.81 -3.04 -0.35
C PHE A 30 4.77 -4.03 -0.90
N LEU A 31 4.35 -3.88 -2.16
CA LEU A 31 3.47 -4.85 -2.80
C LEU A 31 4.11 -6.23 -2.90
N ILE A 32 5.38 -6.31 -3.32
CA ILE A 32 6.12 -7.59 -3.42
C ILE A 32 6.28 -8.21 -2.04
N LEU A 33 6.65 -7.42 -1.02
CA LEU A 33 6.77 -7.90 0.37
C LEU A 33 5.43 -8.42 0.90
N ASN A 34 4.33 -7.73 0.63
CA ASN A 34 3.00 -8.16 1.06
C ASN A 34 2.61 -9.50 0.41
N VAL A 35 2.83 -9.67 -0.88
CA VAL A 35 2.61 -10.95 -1.59
C VAL A 35 3.46 -12.06 -0.99
N PHE A 36 4.74 -11.78 -0.70
CA PHE A 36 5.63 -12.72 -0.05
C PHE A 36 5.08 -13.15 1.32
N PHE A 37 4.67 -12.21 2.18
CA PHE A 37 4.08 -12.54 3.47
C PHE A 37 2.78 -13.34 3.35
N CYS A 38 1.92 -13.05 2.38
CA CYS A 38 0.73 -13.85 2.10
C CYS A 38 1.07 -15.29 1.72
N VAL A 39 2.10 -15.49 0.88
CA VAL A 39 2.57 -16.85 0.51
C VAL A 39 3.09 -17.60 1.73
N PHE A 40 3.87 -16.95 2.59
CA PHE A 40 4.38 -17.58 3.81
C PHE A 40 3.26 -17.89 4.82
N ALA A 41 2.28 -17.00 4.99
CA ALA A 41 1.10 -17.29 5.80
C ALA A 41 0.37 -18.53 5.27
N GLY A 42 0.11 -18.61 3.96
CA GLY A 42 -0.50 -19.80 3.35
C GLY A 42 0.34 -21.07 3.53
N PHE A 43 1.67 -20.97 3.41
CA PHE A 43 2.58 -22.09 3.64
C PHE A 43 2.51 -22.60 5.09
N PHE A 44 2.57 -21.71 6.09
CA PHE A 44 2.50 -22.11 7.49
C PHE A 44 1.12 -22.63 7.91
N TYR A 45 0.04 -22.09 7.33
CA TYR A 45 -1.30 -22.63 7.48
C TYR A 45 -1.38 -24.07 6.95
N TRP A 46 -0.89 -24.31 5.73
CA TRP A 46 -0.84 -25.64 5.15
C TRP A 46 0.03 -26.61 5.97
N LYS A 47 1.23 -26.16 6.38
CA LYS A 47 2.16 -26.96 7.19
C LYS A 47 1.55 -27.36 8.53
N HIS A 48 0.85 -26.43 9.20
CA HIS A 48 0.16 -26.72 10.46
C HIS A 48 -0.94 -27.76 10.27
N ASN A 49 -1.76 -27.62 9.22
CA ASN A 49 -2.88 -28.54 8.96
C ASN A 49 -2.43 -29.94 8.54
N MET A 50 -1.31 -30.06 7.84
CA MET A 50 -0.81 -31.36 7.35
C MET A 50 0.07 -32.08 8.38
N TYR A 51 0.94 -31.35 9.08
CA TYR A 51 1.99 -31.96 9.90
C TYR A 51 1.81 -31.71 11.41
N CYS A 52 0.87 -30.84 11.81
CA CYS A 52 0.62 -30.48 13.21
C CYS A 52 1.88 -30.07 13.99
N GLU A 53 2.86 -29.47 13.30
CA GLU A 53 4.15 -29.14 13.89
C GLU A 53 4.05 -27.91 14.79
N SER A 54 4.55 -28.05 16.01
CA SER A 54 4.58 -27.00 17.04
C SER A 54 5.23 -25.71 16.52
N GLY A 55 4.64 -24.55 16.84
CA GLY A 55 5.13 -23.23 16.42
C GLY A 55 4.72 -22.79 15.02
N SER A 56 4.17 -23.69 14.18
CA SER A 56 3.67 -23.33 12.85
C SER A 56 2.53 -22.30 12.90
N TYR A 57 1.64 -22.41 13.89
CA TYR A 57 0.54 -21.46 14.09
C TYR A 57 1.03 -20.08 14.54
N THR A 58 2.09 -20.03 15.36
CA THR A 58 2.73 -18.77 15.76
C THR A 58 3.37 -18.07 14.56
N LEU A 59 4.05 -18.82 13.69
CA LEU A 59 4.63 -18.28 12.47
C LEU A 59 3.54 -17.83 11.50
N PHE A 60 2.47 -18.60 11.34
CA PHE A 60 1.28 -18.19 10.58
C PHE A 60 0.76 -16.83 11.04
N ALA A 61 0.48 -16.68 12.34
CA ALA A 61 0.01 -15.42 12.92
C ALA A 61 1.00 -14.27 12.70
N LEU A 62 2.31 -14.51 12.87
CA LEU A 62 3.36 -13.52 12.59
C LEU A 62 3.26 -12.99 11.15
N PHE A 63 3.12 -13.87 10.15
CA PHE A 63 3.02 -13.45 8.76
C PHE A 63 1.72 -12.70 8.46
N GLU A 64 0.60 -13.05 9.10
CA GLU A 64 -0.63 -12.25 9.01
C GLU A 64 -0.43 -10.82 9.52
N TYR A 65 0.23 -10.65 10.67
CA TYR A 65 0.58 -9.32 11.17
C TYR A 65 1.49 -8.55 10.21
N LEU A 66 2.48 -9.22 9.60
CA LEU A 66 3.38 -8.60 8.63
C LEU A 66 2.66 -8.20 7.33
N VAL A 67 1.65 -8.96 6.88
CA VAL A 67 0.75 -8.56 5.78
C VAL A 67 0.02 -7.25 6.12
N VAL A 68 -0.58 -7.16 7.30
CA VAL A 68 -1.29 -5.94 7.73
C VAL A 68 -0.34 -4.76 7.84
N PHE A 69 0.83 -4.96 8.47
CA PHE A 69 1.84 -3.93 8.64
C PHE A 69 2.38 -3.41 7.30
N SER A 70 2.74 -4.31 6.37
CA SER A 70 3.19 -3.92 5.04
C SER A 70 2.12 -3.18 4.24
N ASN A 71 0.84 -3.50 4.42
CA ASN A 71 -0.26 -2.76 3.82
C ASN A 71 -0.38 -1.33 4.40
N MET A 72 -0.27 -1.16 5.71
CA MET A 72 -0.24 0.16 6.35
C MET A 72 0.96 0.99 5.85
N ALA A 73 2.15 0.39 5.79
CA ALA A 73 3.36 1.04 5.29
C ALA A 73 3.23 1.47 3.81
N PHE A 74 2.56 0.66 2.98
CA PHE A 74 2.26 1.04 1.60
C PHE A 74 1.37 2.28 1.53
N HIS A 75 0.33 2.37 2.36
CA HIS A 75 -0.53 3.55 2.37
C HIS A 75 0.18 4.79 2.93
N LEU A 76 1.11 4.60 3.87
CA LEU A 76 1.95 5.69 4.38
C LEU A 76 2.85 6.32 3.30
N THR A 77 3.20 5.58 2.24
CA THR A 77 3.98 6.15 1.12
C THR A 77 3.28 7.32 0.43
N ALA A 78 1.97 7.49 0.62
CA ALA A 78 1.21 8.65 0.16
C ALA A 78 1.75 10.00 0.70
N VAL A 79 2.44 9.99 1.85
CA VAL A 79 3.11 11.20 2.37
C VAL A 79 4.10 11.78 1.36
N TRP A 80 4.77 10.94 0.56
CA TRP A 80 5.65 11.43 -0.51
C TRP A 80 4.89 11.94 -1.73
N ASP A 81 3.68 11.44 -1.99
CA ASP A 81 2.86 11.87 -3.13
C ASP A 81 2.29 13.29 -2.93
N PHE A 82 1.99 13.64 -1.67
CA PHE A 82 1.38 14.91 -1.31
C PHE A 82 2.38 15.97 -0.86
N LYS A 83 3.65 15.61 -0.61
CA LYS A 83 4.66 16.53 -0.08
C LYS A 83 4.88 17.78 -0.95
N SER A 84 4.68 17.67 -2.26
CA SER A 84 4.95 18.72 -3.25
C SER A 84 3.68 19.29 -3.88
N ARG A 85 2.50 18.94 -3.36
CA ARG A 85 1.20 19.40 -3.89
C ARG A 85 0.59 20.43 -2.95
N GLU A 86 0.52 21.69 -3.39
CA GLU A 86 -0.26 22.73 -2.74
C GLU A 86 -1.72 22.62 -3.19
N VAL A 87 -2.65 22.50 -2.24
CA VAL A 87 -4.09 22.46 -2.52
C VAL A 87 -4.70 23.80 -2.13
N MET A 88 -5.13 24.57 -3.13
CA MET A 88 -5.85 25.83 -2.93
C MET A 88 -7.36 25.55 -2.96
N VAL A 89 -8.06 25.83 -1.87
CA VAL A 89 -9.52 25.77 -1.81
C VAL A 89 -10.07 27.15 -2.14
N ILE A 90 -10.74 27.29 -3.28
CA ILE A 90 -11.38 28.53 -3.68
C ILE A 90 -12.88 28.39 -3.40
N SER A 91 -13.40 29.19 -2.48
CA SER A 91 -14.85 29.34 -2.30
C SER A 91 -15.36 30.32 -3.36
N SER A 92 -16.44 29.98 -4.06
CA SER A 92 -17.16 30.94 -4.89
C SER A 92 -17.65 32.07 -3.98
N SER A 93 -17.27 33.31 -4.25
CA SER A 93 -17.87 34.47 -3.59
C SER A 93 -19.36 34.46 -3.93
N GLU A 94 -20.21 34.25 -2.91
CA GLU A 94 -21.64 34.57 -3.04
C GLU A 94 -21.74 36.05 -3.38
N ASP A 95 -22.18 36.34 -4.61
CA ASP A 95 -22.62 37.68 -5.00
C ASP A 95 -23.73 38.08 -4.03
N LYS A 96 -23.39 38.98 -3.09
CA LYS A 96 -24.37 39.69 -2.29
C LYS A 96 -24.96 40.76 -3.20
N ASP A 97 -26.08 40.44 -3.83
CA ASP A 97 -26.96 41.44 -4.43
C ASP A 97 -27.43 42.39 -3.31
N PHE A 98 -26.99 43.65 -3.37
CA PHE A 98 -27.41 44.76 -2.52
C PHE A 98 -28.52 45.56 -3.18
#